data_AF-A0A1Q3N6G2-F1
#
_entry.id   AF-A0A1Q3N6G2-F1
#
_cell.length_a   1.000
_cell.length_b   1.000
_cell.length_c   1.000
_cell.angle_alpha   90.00
_cell.angle_beta   90.00
_cell.angle_gamma   90.00
#
_symmetry.space_group_name_H-M   'P 1'
#
loop_
_entity.id
_entity.type
_entity.pdbx_description
1 polymer ?
#
loop_
_entity_poly.entity_id
_entity_poly.type
_entity_poly.pdbx_seq_one_letter_code
_entity_poly.pdbx_strand_id
1 'polypeptide(L)'
;MMKIHFKRLVDREKWNFSQFWEHEPLINWNMLKKCILLLILASLMSLFGIIWDSFVLLNPFTWQWVNLPLVRSKLWTNVIMLFVFLSLIVPCFIYKDKSWVQDIIPILSVQVFTVLLCHTGYLIGSFSPATMVAYVSVVGVGLVLFDRKMIYCALVPATIALLFCNFLSMYGVLQYAPIFKLEVLNQAQMHPFWVGSMFFFLLPILIACLLLFESLLKQWRIRETAIQVLSRLDPLTNVMNRRSISNHLERLHQQPNQLYSIVLLDLDHFKNINDHFGHSVGDQVLVNVAKCLANNLRDRDMIGRFGGEEFILLLPNTTPAQAQNVAERCRLAIGELKFTSEDHQEFSISASFGISSTLSADEPHLIISQADQALYAVKASGRNQVKIFTELFLN
;
A
#
# COMPACT_ATOMS: atom_id res chain seq x y z
N MET A 1 26.42 -2.87 -25.08
CA MET A 1 25.48 -1.94 -24.42
C MET A 1 24.19 -1.91 -25.23
N MET A 2 23.24 -2.80 -24.91
CA MET A 2 21.98 -2.92 -25.66
C MET A 2 20.93 -2.00 -25.02
N LYS A 3 20.66 -0.86 -25.65
CA LYS A 3 19.61 0.07 -25.23
C LYS A 3 18.25 -0.58 -25.48
N ILE A 4 17.60 -1.03 -24.43
CA ILE A 4 16.20 -1.49 -24.47
C ILE A 4 15.32 -0.25 -24.70
N HIS A 5 14.78 -0.12 -25.90
CA HIS A 5 13.76 0.87 -26.24
C HIS A 5 12.41 0.41 -25.68
N PHE A 6 11.98 1.02 -24.57
CA PHE A 6 10.60 0.87 -24.09
C PHE A 6 9.68 1.62 -25.05
N LYS A 7 9.15 0.91 -26.05
CA LYS A 7 8.09 1.41 -26.92
C LYS A 7 6.85 1.56 -26.04
N ARG A 8 6.46 2.81 -25.71
CA ARG A 8 5.16 3.11 -25.10
C ARG A 8 4.07 2.58 -26.03
N LEU A 9 3.50 1.43 -25.70
CA LEU A 9 2.19 1.04 -26.19
C LEU A 9 1.19 2.00 -25.54
N VAL A 10 0.91 3.10 -26.25
CA VAL A 10 -0.26 3.92 -25.97
C VAL A 10 -1.43 3.12 -26.52
N ASP A 11 -2.00 2.26 -25.68
CA ASP A 11 -3.26 1.62 -26.00
C ASP A 11 -4.31 2.70 -26.23
N ARG A 12 -4.81 2.78 -27.46
CA ARG A 12 -5.92 3.65 -27.87
C ARG A 12 -7.23 3.07 -27.35
N GLU A 13 -7.38 2.92 -26.04
CA GLU A 13 -8.67 2.57 -25.47
C GLU A 13 -9.56 3.81 -25.43
N LYS A 14 -10.72 3.77 -26.10
CA LYS A 14 -11.77 4.76 -25.89
C LYS A 14 -12.25 4.62 -24.46
N TRP A 15 -12.15 5.66 -23.64
CA TRP A 15 -12.70 5.62 -22.28
C TRP A 15 -14.22 5.55 -22.37
N ASN A 16 -14.81 4.41 -22.06
CA ASN A 16 -16.24 4.29 -21.81
C ASN A 16 -16.53 4.56 -20.33
N PHE A 17 -17.69 5.14 -20.00
CA PHE A 17 -18.04 5.50 -18.61
C PHE A 17 -18.06 4.26 -17.68
N SER A 18 -18.31 3.08 -18.25
CA SER A 18 -18.24 1.78 -17.57
C SER A 18 -16.81 1.27 -17.32
N GLN A 19 -15.84 1.64 -18.16
CA GLN A 19 -14.42 1.27 -18.03
C GLN A 19 -13.63 2.26 -17.14
N PHE A 20 -14.21 3.44 -16.86
CA PHE A 20 -13.60 4.44 -15.98
C PHE A 20 -13.35 3.91 -14.57
N TRP A 21 -14.22 2.99 -14.10
CA TRP A 21 -14.17 2.35 -12.79
C TRP A 21 -13.48 0.98 -12.78
N GLU A 22 -12.71 0.65 -13.81
CA GLU A 22 -11.88 -0.56 -13.80
C GLU A 22 -10.99 -0.62 -12.54
N HIS A 23 -10.63 -1.84 -12.14
CA HIS A 23 -10.00 -2.19 -10.86
C HIS A 23 -8.57 -1.64 -10.64
N GLU A 24 -8.19 -0.57 -11.34
CA GLU A 24 -6.96 0.15 -11.08
C GLU A 24 -7.05 0.92 -9.75
N PRO A 25 -6.02 0.81 -8.89
CA PRO A 25 -5.93 1.59 -7.68
C PRO A 25 -6.02 3.10 -7.97
N LEU A 26 -6.81 3.80 -7.18
CA LEU A 26 -7.10 5.23 -7.32
C LEU A 26 -5.83 6.09 -7.28
N ILE A 27 -4.79 5.63 -6.58
CA ILE A 27 -3.48 6.30 -6.55
C ILE A 27 -2.74 6.22 -7.90
N ASN A 28 -2.93 5.14 -8.66
CA ASN A 28 -2.32 4.91 -9.98
C ASN A 28 -3.10 5.54 -11.12
N TRP A 29 -4.30 6.02 -10.85
CA TRP A 29 -5.08 6.72 -11.86
C TRP A 29 -4.25 7.86 -12.45
N ASN A 30 -4.33 8.00 -13.77
CA ASN A 30 -3.72 9.14 -14.42
C ASN A 30 -4.34 10.45 -13.89
N MET A 31 -3.64 11.56 -14.12
CA MET A 31 -4.04 12.85 -13.59
C MET A 31 -5.46 13.27 -14.02
N LEU A 32 -5.87 12.90 -15.23
CA LEU A 32 -7.21 13.21 -15.76
C LEU A 32 -8.32 12.42 -15.08
N LYS A 33 -8.14 11.13 -14.77
CA LYS A 33 -9.13 10.34 -14.00
C LYS A 33 -9.32 10.95 -12.61
N LYS A 34 -8.23 11.34 -11.95
CA LYS A 34 -8.29 12.03 -10.63
C LYS A 34 -8.97 13.40 -10.73
N CYS A 35 -8.70 14.14 -11.81
CA CYS A 35 -9.35 15.41 -12.10
C CYS A 35 -10.86 15.27 -12.33
N ILE A 36 -11.29 14.25 -13.10
CA ILE A 36 -12.71 13.97 -13.32
C ILE A 36 -13.41 13.63 -12.00
N LEU A 37 -12.78 12.81 -11.15
CA LEU A 37 -13.31 12.52 -9.82
C LEU A 37 -13.52 13.79 -8.98
N LEU A 38 -12.53 14.69 -8.96
CA LEU A 38 -12.64 15.99 -8.30
C LEU A 38 -13.81 16.81 -8.85
N LEU A 39 -13.94 16.90 -10.18
CA LEU A 39 -14.99 17.68 -10.84
C LEU A 39 -16.39 17.10 -10.59
N ILE A 40 -16.53 15.77 -10.52
CA ILE A 40 -17.79 15.10 -10.15
C ILE A 40 -18.15 15.46 -8.70
N LEU A 41 -17.20 15.34 -7.77
CA LEU A 41 -17.42 15.68 -6.36
C LEU A 41 -17.77 17.18 -6.18
N ALA A 42 -17.09 18.07 -6.90
CA ALA A 42 -17.37 19.51 -6.90
C ALA A 42 -18.75 19.84 -7.49
N SER A 43 -19.16 19.13 -8.54
CA SER A 43 -20.49 19.23 -9.13
C SER A 43 -21.57 18.80 -8.15
N LEU A 44 -21.37 17.67 -7.47
CA LEU A 44 -22.28 17.19 -6.41
C LEU A 44 -22.37 18.21 -5.27
N MET A 45 -21.24 18.75 -4.81
CA MET A 45 -21.23 19.79 -3.77
C MET A 45 -22.02 21.03 -4.18
N SER A 46 -21.88 21.48 -5.43
CA SER A 46 -22.64 22.61 -5.98
C SER A 46 -24.14 22.29 -6.05
N LEU A 47 -24.50 21.05 -6.41
CA LEU A 47 -25.89 20.59 -6.42
C LEU A 47 -26.51 20.58 -5.02
N PHE A 48 -25.80 20.09 -4.00
CA PHE A 48 -26.24 20.19 -2.61
C PHE A 48 -26.43 21.67 -2.21
N GLY A 49 -25.51 22.56 -2.59
CA GLY A 49 -25.65 24.00 -2.40
C GLY A 49 -26.95 24.56 -2.99
N ILE A 50 -27.26 24.21 -4.25
CA ILE A 50 -28.49 24.61 -4.95
C ILE A 50 -29.74 24.10 -4.22
N ILE A 51 -29.72 22.85 -3.75
CA ILE A 51 -30.84 22.24 -3.01
C ILE A 51 -31.11 23.04 -1.73
N TRP A 52 -30.08 23.37 -0.96
CA TRP A 52 -30.23 24.16 0.26
C TRP A 52 -30.72 25.57 -0.03
N ASP A 53 -30.12 26.27 -1.02
CA ASP A 53 -30.53 27.62 -1.37
C ASP A 53 -31.99 27.66 -1.86
N SER A 54 -32.40 26.68 -2.67
CA SER A 54 -33.79 26.53 -3.13
C SER A 54 -34.75 26.25 -1.98
N PHE A 55 -34.36 25.37 -1.05
CA PHE A 55 -35.15 25.10 0.16
C PHE A 55 -35.41 26.38 0.97
N VAL A 56 -34.39 27.19 1.19
CA VAL A 56 -34.53 28.47 1.91
C VAL A 56 -35.45 29.44 1.16
N LEU A 57 -35.30 29.57 -0.15
CA LEU A 57 -36.12 30.49 -0.95
C LEU A 57 -37.59 30.05 -1.05
N LEU A 58 -37.88 28.75 -1.02
CA LEU A 58 -39.24 28.20 -1.09
C LEU A 58 -39.96 28.16 0.26
N ASN A 59 -39.24 28.33 1.38
CA ASN A 59 -39.81 28.24 2.73
C ASN A 59 -39.72 29.59 3.48
N PRO A 60 -40.80 30.41 3.48
CA PRO A 60 -40.83 31.74 4.10
C PRO A 60 -40.43 31.78 5.58
N PHE A 61 -40.68 30.69 6.30
CA PHE A 61 -40.31 30.54 7.72
C PHE A 61 -38.80 30.74 7.97
N THR A 62 -37.96 30.48 6.98
CA THR A 62 -36.49 30.58 7.11
C THR A 62 -35.96 32.01 6.92
N TRP A 63 -36.74 32.90 6.29
CA TRP A 63 -36.28 34.21 5.79
C TRP A 63 -35.85 35.17 6.90
N GLN A 64 -36.35 34.97 8.13
CA GLN A 64 -35.95 35.74 9.30
C GLN A 64 -34.50 35.47 9.75
N TRP A 65 -33.95 34.30 9.42
CA TRP A 65 -32.61 33.88 9.86
C TRP A 65 -31.52 34.03 8.82
N VAL A 66 -31.88 34.35 7.58
CA VAL A 66 -30.94 34.45 6.45
C VAL A 66 -31.01 35.80 5.74
N ASN A 67 -29.94 36.14 5.04
CA ASN A 67 -29.86 37.26 4.12
C ASN A 67 -30.30 36.81 2.72
N LEU A 68 -31.56 37.08 2.35
CA LEU A 68 -32.17 36.62 1.09
C LEU A 68 -31.43 37.08 -0.18
N PRO A 69 -31.00 38.36 -0.31
CA PRO A 69 -30.14 38.78 -1.43
C PRO A 69 -28.89 37.90 -1.60
N LEU A 70 -28.19 37.58 -0.50
CA LEU A 70 -27.00 36.74 -0.54
C LEU A 70 -27.31 35.29 -0.87
N VAL A 71 -28.43 34.73 -0.37
CA VAL A 71 -28.88 33.39 -0.74
C VAL A 71 -29.18 33.30 -2.24
N ARG A 72 -29.85 34.31 -2.82
CA ARG A 72 -30.09 34.37 -4.28
C ARG A 72 -28.78 34.48 -5.07
N SER A 73 -27.84 35.30 -4.62
CA SER A 73 -26.52 35.41 -5.24
C SER A 73 -25.73 34.10 -5.17
N LYS A 74 -25.78 33.42 -4.03
CA LYS A 74 -25.14 32.12 -3.82
C LYS A 74 -25.77 31.03 -4.69
N LEU A 75 -27.09 31.01 -4.84
CA LEU A 75 -27.78 30.08 -5.73
C LEU A 75 -27.24 30.18 -7.16
N TRP A 76 -27.18 31.39 -7.72
CA TRP A 76 -26.63 31.61 -9.05
C TRP A 76 -25.16 31.24 -9.14
N THR A 77 -24.37 31.55 -8.12
CA THR A 77 -22.95 31.15 -8.06
C THR A 77 -22.82 29.62 -8.14
N ASN A 78 -23.63 28.88 -7.38
CA ASN A 78 -23.61 27.41 -7.40
C ASN A 78 -24.09 26.84 -8.74
N VAL A 79 -25.10 27.43 -9.37
CA VAL A 79 -25.57 27.03 -10.72
C VAL A 79 -24.47 27.26 -11.76
N ILE A 80 -23.85 28.44 -11.77
CA ILE A 80 -22.75 28.76 -12.70
C ILE A 80 -21.58 27.79 -12.48
N MET A 81 -21.19 27.56 -11.23
CA MET A 81 -20.08 26.67 -10.91
C MET A 81 -20.37 25.21 -11.27
N LEU A 82 -21.61 24.74 -11.11
CA LEU A 82 -22.04 23.42 -11.59
C LEU A 82 -21.80 23.29 -13.10
N PHE A 83 -22.21 24.27 -13.89
CA PHE A 83 -21.95 24.25 -15.33
C PHE A 83 -20.45 24.34 -15.66
N VAL A 84 -19.68 25.15 -14.92
CA VAL A 84 -18.23 25.22 -15.08
C VAL A 84 -17.60 23.85 -14.83
N PHE A 85 -17.92 23.17 -13.72
CA PHE A 85 -17.36 21.85 -13.42
C PHE A 85 -17.76 20.81 -14.47
N LEU A 86 -19.03 20.76 -14.89
CA LEU A 86 -19.48 19.85 -15.93
C LEU A 86 -18.78 20.13 -17.28
N SER A 87 -18.57 21.40 -17.63
CA SER A 87 -17.87 21.79 -18.85
C SER A 87 -16.39 21.38 -18.84
N LEU A 88 -15.73 21.41 -17.67
CA LEU A 88 -14.33 20.99 -17.51
C LEU A 88 -14.15 19.47 -17.59
N ILE A 89 -15.20 18.67 -17.41
CA ILE A 89 -15.15 17.21 -17.59
C ILE A 89 -15.03 16.85 -19.09
N VAL A 90 -15.69 17.59 -19.97
CA VAL A 90 -15.73 17.32 -21.42
C VAL A 90 -14.34 17.23 -22.07
N PRO A 91 -13.41 18.20 -21.90
CA PRO A 91 -12.08 18.11 -22.49
C PRO A 91 -11.25 16.94 -21.93
N CYS A 92 -11.51 16.52 -20.69
CA CYS A 92 -10.83 15.37 -20.09
C CYS A 92 -11.13 14.05 -20.83
N PHE A 93 -12.29 13.94 -21.49
CA PHE A 93 -12.65 12.76 -22.31
C PHE A 93 -12.28 12.93 -23.78
N ILE A 94 -12.59 14.08 -24.38
CA ILE A 94 -12.43 14.30 -25.83
C ILE A 94 -10.97 14.51 -26.22
N TYR A 95 -10.22 15.24 -25.40
CA TYR A 95 -8.88 15.72 -25.72
C TYR A 95 -7.82 15.14 -24.77
N LYS A 96 -8.07 13.95 -24.22
CA LYS A 96 -7.22 13.30 -23.22
C LYS A 96 -5.75 13.13 -23.64
N ASP A 97 -5.48 13.02 -24.94
CA ASP A 97 -4.13 12.82 -25.48
C ASP A 97 -3.37 14.14 -25.72
N LYS A 98 -4.01 15.30 -25.52
CA LYS A 98 -3.37 16.61 -25.70
C LYS A 98 -2.65 17.02 -24.42
N SER A 99 -1.39 17.43 -24.54
CA SER A 99 -0.55 17.85 -23.40
C SER A 99 -1.18 18.99 -22.59
N TRP A 100 -1.73 20.00 -23.25
CA TRP A 100 -2.38 21.13 -22.57
C TRP A 100 -3.56 20.69 -21.67
N VAL A 101 -4.27 19.61 -22.02
CA VAL A 101 -5.36 19.07 -21.19
C VAL A 101 -4.81 18.38 -19.96
N GLN A 102 -3.72 17.62 -20.10
CA GLN A 102 -3.08 16.92 -19.00
C GLN A 102 -2.41 17.89 -18.00
N ASP A 103 -1.89 19.02 -18.49
CA ASP A 103 -1.13 19.97 -17.69
C ASP A 103 -2.01 21.08 -17.08
N ILE A 104 -2.93 21.65 -17.86
CA ILE A 104 -3.67 22.87 -17.45
C ILE A 104 -4.97 22.52 -16.73
N ILE A 105 -5.76 21.56 -17.25
CA ILE A 105 -7.09 21.28 -16.72
C ILE A 105 -7.06 20.87 -15.24
N PRO A 106 -6.16 19.96 -14.78
CA PRO A 106 -6.09 19.60 -13.36
C PRO A 106 -5.79 20.79 -12.46
N ILE A 107 -4.86 21.68 -12.87
CA ILE A 107 -4.54 22.90 -12.11
C ILE A 107 -5.77 23.80 -12.05
N LEU A 108 -6.40 24.07 -13.19
CA LEU A 108 -7.59 24.92 -13.26
C LEU A 108 -8.74 24.35 -12.39
N SER A 109 -8.99 23.05 -12.45
CA SER A 109 -10.03 22.39 -11.65
C SER A 109 -9.79 22.53 -10.15
N VAL A 110 -8.55 22.31 -9.69
CA VAL A 110 -8.18 22.49 -8.27
C VAL A 110 -8.35 23.94 -7.84
N GLN A 111 -7.94 24.91 -8.68
CA GLN A 111 -8.07 26.33 -8.37
C GLN A 111 -9.54 26.76 -8.29
N VAL A 112 -10.35 26.45 -9.31
CA VAL A 112 -11.78 26.80 -9.33
C VAL A 112 -12.52 26.18 -8.15
N PHE A 113 -12.24 24.91 -7.84
CA PHE A 113 -12.82 24.24 -6.69
C PHE A 113 -12.43 24.91 -5.37
N THR A 114 -11.15 25.26 -5.19
CA THR A 114 -10.67 25.90 -3.96
C THR A 114 -11.23 27.31 -3.79
N VAL A 115 -11.38 28.07 -4.88
CA VAL A 115 -12.03 29.39 -4.86
C VAL A 115 -13.51 29.26 -4.45
N LEU A 116 -14.22 28.27 -4.97
CA LEU A 116 -15.60 28.01 -4.55
C LEU A 116 -15.69 27.64 -3.06
N LEU A 117 -14.77 26.81 -2.56
CA LEU A 117 -14.69 26.48 -1.14
C LEU A 117 -14.40 27.71 -0.28
N CYS A 118 -13.47 28.56 -0.71
CA CYS A 118 -13.14 29.82 -0.03
C CYS A 118 -14.36 30.76 0.02
N HIS A 119 -15.02 30.97 -1.11
CA HIS A 119 -16.21 31.81 -1.21
C HIS A 119 -17.35 31.28 -0.33
N THR A 120 -17.63 29.99 -0.42
CA THR A 120 -18.70 29.33 0.37
C THR A 120 -18.37 29.34 1.86
N GLY A 121 -17.10 29.09 2.21
CA GLY A 121 -16.62 29.12 3.57
C GLY A 121 -16.72 30.50 4.21
N TYR A 122 -16.42 31.58 3.47
CA TYR A 122 -16.67 32.93 3.94
C TYR A 122 -18.16 33.19 4.18
N LEU A 123 -19.02 32.84 3.21
CA LEU A 123 -20.45 33.11 3.28
C LEU A 123 -21.17 32.41 4.44
N ILE A 124 -20.80 31.16 4.72
CA ILE A 124 -21.40 30.30 5.77
C ILE A 124 -20.69 30.50 7.12
N GLY A 125 -19.46 30.99 7.11
CA GLY A 125 -18.63 31.25 8.28
C GLY A 125 -17.34 30.44 8.23
N SER A 126 -16.20 31.11 8.25
CA SER A 126 -14.88 30.48 8.07
C SER A 126 -14.52 29.50 9.19
N PHE A 127 -15.01 29.73 10.42
CA PHE A 127 -14.87 28.84 11.57
C PHE A 127 -16.07 27.90 11.76
N SER A 128 -16.96 27.81 10.78
CA SER A 128 -18.08 26.86 10.85
C SER A 128 -17.58 25.40 10.75
N PRO A 129 -18.28 24.44 11.39
CA PRO A 129 -17.92 23.02 11.29
C PRO A 129 -17.82 22.53 9.83
N ALA A 130 -18.73 22.98 8.96
CA ALA A 130 -18.72 22.60 7.55
C ALA A 130 -17.47 23.10 6.81
N THR A 131 -17.04 24.34 7.08
CA THR A 131 -15.85 24.92 6.42
C THR A 131 -14.57 24.27 6.91
N MET A 132 -14.46 23.99 8.22
CA MET A 132 -13.31 23.31 8.79
C MET A 132 -13.15 21.89 8.21
N VAL A 133 -14.24 21.11 8.16
CA VAL A 133 -14.20 19.77 7.55
C VAL A 133 -13.82 19.85 6.07
N ALA A 134 -14.40 20.78 5.30
CA ALA A 134 -14.05 20.96 3.89
C ALA A 134 -12.55 21.25 3.69
N TYR A 135 -11.95 22.10 4.52
CA TYR A 135 -10.52 22.41 4.46
C TYR A 135 -9.64 21.20 4.81
N VAL A 136 -9.96 20.50 5.89
CA VAL A 136 -9.23 19.27 6.29
C VAL A 136 -9.33 18.22 5.19
N SER A 137 -10.50 18.09 4.55
CA SER A 137 -10.72 17.19 3.41
C SER A 137 -9.86 17.55 2.20
N VAL A 138 -9.69 18.83 1.86
CA VAL A 138 -8.80 19.26 0.78
C VAL A 138 -7.34 18.90 1.08
N VAL A 139 -6.90 19.09 2.33
CA VAL A 139 -5.53 18.71 2.73
C VAL A 139 -5.36 17.19 2.69
N GLY A 140 -6.28 16.44 3.31
CA GLY A 140 -6.19 14.99 3.42
C GLY A 140 -6.34 14.27 2.08
N VAL A 141 -7.47 14.49 1.38
CA VAL A 141 -7.76 13.83 0.10
C VAL A 141 -6.97 14.49 -1.03
N GLY A 142 -6.90 15.82 -1.08
CA GLY A 142 -6.26 16.55 -2.17
C GLY A 142 -4.76 16.23 -2.31
N LEU A 143 -4.02 16.14 -1.19
CA LEU A 143 -2.59 15.79 -1.23
C LEU A 143 -2.33 14.32 -1.59
N VAL A 144 -3.30 13.44 -1.38
CA VAL A 144 -3.19 12.03 -1.81
C VAL A 144 -3.48 11.90 -3.31
N LEU A 145 -4.41 12.69 -3.84
CA LEU A 145 -4.79 12.63 -5.25
C LEU A 145 -3.82 13.40 -6.16
N PHE A 146 -3.48 14.62 -5.79
CA PHE A 146 -2.77 15.57 -6.66
C PHE A 146 -1.38 15.91 -6.15
N ASP A 147 -0.53 16.40 -7.04
CA ASP A 147 0.80 16.88 -6.68
C ASP A 147 0.71 18.01 -5.64
N ARG A 148 1.55 17.90 -4.59
CA ARG A 148 1.61 18.86 -3.49
C ARG A 148 1.71 20.32 -3.93
N LYS A 149 2.44 20.60 -5.03
CA LYS A 149 2.59 21.97 -5.56
C LYS A 149 1.25 22.54 -6.03
N MET A 150 0.43 21.74 -6.71
CA MET A 150 -0.87 22.18 -7.22
C MET A 150 -1.82 22.51 -6.06
N ILE A 151 -1.84 21.66 -5.03
CA ILE A 151 -2.66 21.87 -3.84
C ILE A 151 -2.20 23.11 -3.07
N TYR A 152 -0.89 23.26 -2.80
CA TYR A 152 -0.39 24.40 -2.04
C TYR A 152 -0.56 25.74 -2.76
N CYS A 153 -0.40 25.77 -4.08
CA CYS A 153 -0.66 26.98 -4.86
C CYS A 153 -2.13 27.43 -4.81
N ALA A 154 -3.08 26.52 -4.56
CA ALA A 154 -4.50 26.87 -4.37
C ALA A 154 -4.83 27.20 -2.91
N LEU A 155 -4.36 26.35 -1.99
CA LEU A 155 -4.76 26.37 -0.60
C LEU A 155 -4.16 27.54 0.17
N VAL A 156 -2.87 27.84 -0.03
CA VAL A 156 -2.18 28.92 0.72
C VAL A 156 -2.83 30.28 0.47
N PRO A 157 -3.09 30.71 -0.79
CA PRO A 157 -3.80 31.96 -1.04
C PRO A 157 -5.21 31.97 -0.47
N ALA A 158 -5.95 30.85 -0.57
CA ALA A 158 -7.29 30.75 -0.02
C ALA A 158 -7.32 30.88 1.51
N THR A 159 -6.37 30.26 2.20
CA THR A 159 -6.21 30.40 3.65
C THR A 159 -5.86 31.84 4.04
N ILE A 160 -4.92 32.48 3.35
CA ILE A 160 -4.56 33.88 3.60
C ILE A 160 -5.79 34.80 3.40
N ALA A 161 -6.54 34.59 2.32
CA ALA A 161 -7.75 35.35 2.04
C ALA A 161 -8.81 35.19 3.13
N LEU A 162 -9.07 33.96 3.60
CA LEU A 162 -10.03 33.74 4.70
C LEU A 162 -9.57 34.34 6.02
N LEU A 163 -8.27 34.22 6.36
CA LEU A 163 -7.71 34.84 7.55
C LEU A 163 -7.82 36.37 7.48
N PHE A 164 -7.59 36.95 6.31
CA PHE A 164 -7.76 38.38 6.09
C PHE A 164 -9.22 38.81 6.21
N CYS A 165 -10.17 38.06 5.64
CA CYS A 165 -11.60 38.30 5.83
C CYS A 165 -11.99 38.24 7.31
N ASN A 166 -11.48 37.25 8.06
CA ASN A 166 -11.72 37.14 9.50
C ASN A 166 -11.14 38.30 10.29
N PHE A 167 -9.95 38.77 9.91
CA PHE A 167 -9.34 39.96 10.50
C PHE A 167 -10.21 41.19 10.27
N LEU A 168 -10.66 41.43 9.04
CA LEU A 168 -11.58 42.52 8.73
C LEU A 168 -12.92 42.39 9.45
N SER A 169 -13.42 41.17 9.64
CA SER A 169 -14.62 40.93 10.44
C SER A 169 -14.44 41.26 11.92
N MET A 170 -13.27 41.02 12.49
CA MET A 170 -12.96 41.39 13.87
C MET A 170 -13.04 42.90 14.10
N TYR A 171 -12.63 43.70 13.11
CA TYR A 171 -12.73 45.17 13.15
C TYR A 171 -14.09 45.71 12.69
N GLY A 172 -15.06 44.84 12.41
CA GLY A 172 -16.41 45.24 11.97
C GLY A 172 -16.49 45.77 10.54
N VAL A 173 -15.43 45.64 9.74
CA VAL A 173 -15.40 46.09 8.34
C VAL A 173 -16.19 45.14 7.44
N LEU A 174 -16.08 43.84 7.70
CA LEU A 174 -16.81 42.78 6.98
C LEU A 174 -17.72 41.99 7.92
N GLN A 175 -18.90 41.61 7.47
CA GLN A 175 -19.78 40.75 8.26
C GLN A 175 -19.29 39.30 8.25
N TYR A 176 -19.11 38.69 9.44
CA TYR A 176 -18.82 37.26 9.56
C TYR A 176 -20.06 36.42 9.22
N ALA A 177 -19.87 35.35 8.44
CA ALA A 177 -20.94 34.44 8.00
C ALA A 177 -22.18 35.18 7.46
N PRO A 178 -22.02 36.06 6.45
CA PRO A 178 -23.02 37.05 6.06
C PRO A 178 -24.34 36.46 5.55
N ILE A 179 -24.39 35.17 5.19
CA ILE A 179 -25.66 34.48 4.87
C ILE A 179 -26.59 34.43 6.07
N PHE A 180 -26.05 34.25 7.27
CA PHE A 180 -26.83 34.06 8.49
C PHE A 180 -26.96 35.38 9.23
N LYS A 181 -28.19 35.73 9.64
CA LYS A 181 -28.44 36.87 10.52
C LYS A 181 -28.07 36.48 11.95
N LEU A 182 -26.77 36.50 12.24
CA LEU A 182 -26.23 36.02 13.50
C LEU A 182 -26.78 36.76 14.72
N GLU A 183 -27.15 38.03 14.61
CA GLU A 183 -27.82 38.76 15.70
C GLU A 183 -29.13 38.11 16.13
N VAL A 184 -29.91 37.60 15.17
CA VAL A 184 -31.19 36.91 15.41
C VAL A 184 -30.96 35.49 15.92
N LEU A 185 -29.86 34.85 15.48
CA LEU A 185 -29.53 33.47 15.82
C LEU A 185 -28.76 33.34 17.15
N ASN A 186 -28.02 34.36 17.57
CA ASN A 186 -27.08 34.33 18.70
C ASN A 186 -27.75 34.71 20.03
N GLN A 187 -28.90 34.11 20.33
CA GLN A 187 -29.62 34.25 21.60
C GLN A 187 -29.06 33.31 22.69
N ALA A 188 -27.73 33.29 22.86
CA ALA A 188 -27.01 32.45 23.82
C ALA A 188 -27.17 30.90 23.68
N GLN A 189 -27.84 30.41 22.63
CA GLN A 189 -27.99 28.98 22.32
C GLN A 189 -27.75 28.71 20.82
N MET A 190 -27.34 27.48 20.50
CA MET A 190 -27.18 27.02 19.12
C MET A 190 -28.56 26.86 18.45
N HIS A 191 -28.90 27.77 17.54
CA HIS A 191 -30.21 27.76 16.88
C HIS A 191 -30.37 26.53 15.94
N PRO A 192 -31.48 25.75 16.02
CA PRO A 192 -31.65 24.50 15.27
C PRO A 192 -31.49 24.63 13.75
N PHE A 193 -31.98 25.72 13.16
CA PHE A 193 -31.84 25.97 11.71
C PHE A 193 -30.37 26.11 11.27
N TRP A 194 -29.55 26.80 12.06
CA TRP A 194 -28.13 26.97 11.74
C TRP A 194 -27.39 25.63 11.87
N VAL A 195 -27.63 24.90 12.96
CA VAL A 195 -27.05 23.57 13.20
C VAL A 195 -27.44 22.59 12.09
N GLY A 196 -28.73 22.53 11.72
CA GLY A 196 -29.21 21.69 10.62
C GLY A 196 -28.57 22.05 9.28
N SER A 197 -28.35 23.34 9.01
CA SER A 197 -27.63 23.81 7.82
C SER A 197 -26.17 23.35 7.83
N MET A 198 -25.48 23.41 8.97
CA MET A 198 -24.12 22.89 9.09
C MET A 198 -24.04 21.40 8.78
N PHE A 199 -24.96 20.59 9.33
CA PHE A 199 -25.01 19.16 9.03
C PHE A 199 -25.27 18.88 7.55
N PHE A 200 -26.18 19.63 6.93
CA PHE A 200 -26.49 19.48 5.51
C PHE A 200 -25.26 19.71 4.62
N PHE A 201 -24.43 20.72 4.93
CA PHE A 201 -23.20 20.98 4.17
C PHE A 201 -22.07 20.01 4.51
N LEU A 202 -21.97 19.57 5.78
CA LEU A 202 -20.88 18.73 6.27
C LEU A 202 -21.01 17.26 5.83
N LEU A 203 -22.20 16.68 5.94
CA LEU A 203 -22.40 15.23 5.78
C LEU A 203 -21.96 14.70 4.40
N PRO A 204 -22.28 15.35 3.26
CA PRO A 204 -21.84 14.87 1.95
C PRO A 204 -20.31 14.87 1.81
N ILE A 205 -19.64 15.90 2.34
CA ILE A 205 -18.18 16.02 2.32
C ILE A 205 -17.55 14.92 3.16
N LEU A 206 -18.06 14.70 4.37
CA LEU A 206 -17.57 13.68 5.29
C LEU A 206 -17.75 12.27 4.69
N ILE A 207 -18.94 11.96 4.16
CA ILE A 207 -19.22 10.66 3.53
C ILE A 207 -18.28 10.43 2.35
N ALA A 208 -18.13 11.40 1.45
CA ALA A 208 -17.22 11.29 0.31
C ALA A 208 -15.76 11.05 0.77
N CYS A 209 -15.30 11.76 1.80
CA CYS A 209 -13.95 11.59 2.34
C CYS A 209 -13.74 10.23 2.97
N LEU A 210 -14.69 9.74 3.77
CA LEU A 210 -14.62 8.42 4.39
C LEU A 210 -14.57 7.30 3.33
N LEU A 211 -15.43 7.37 2.31
CA LEU A 211 -15.45 6.39 1.22
C LEU A 211 -14.12 6.39 0.43
N LEU A 212 -13.57 7.57 0.12
CA LEU A 212 -12.29 7.69 -0.57
C LEU A 212 -11.14 7.16 0.31
N PHE A 213 -11.12 7.51 1.59
CA PHE A 213 -10.08 7.09 2.52
C PHE A 213 -10.09 5.57 2.75
N GLU A 214 -11.28 4.98 2.93
CA GLU A 214 -11.44 3.54 3.05
C GLU A 214 -10.97 2.81 1.78
N SER A 215 -11.33 3.33 0.60
CA SER A 215 -10.88 2.79 -0.69
C SER A 215 -9.35 2.83 -0.82
N LEU A 216 -8.72 3.95 -0.45
CA LEU A 216 -7.27 4.11 -0.47
C LEU A 216 -6.57 3.15 0.50
N LEU A 217 -7.07 3.03 1.74
CA LEU A 217 -6.52 2.12 2.75
C LEU A 217 -6.64 0.65 2.31
N LYS A 218 -7.79 0.26 1.74
CA LYS A 218 -7.99 -1.09 1.22
C LYS A 218 -6.99 -1.43 0.12
N GLN A 219 -6.78 -0.52 -0.83
CA GLN A 219 -5.81 -0.70 -1.91
C GLN A 219 -4.37 -0.80 -1.39
N TRP A 220 -4.02 0.03 -0.39
CA TRP A 220 -2.71 -0.02 0.25
C TRP A 220 -2.46 -1.38 0.92
N ARG A 221 -3.42 -1.88 1.71
CA ARG A 221 -3.31 -3.20 2.38
C ARG A 221 -3.14 -4.33 1.37
N ILE A 222 -3.91 -4.34 0.29
CA ILE A 222 -3.81 -5.39 -0.74
C ILE A 222 -2.41 -5.39 -1.38
N ARG A 223 -1.85 -4.21 -1.67
CA ARG A 223 -0.49 -4.11 -2.22
C ARG A 223 0.57 -4.58 -1.25
N GLU A 224 0.46 -4.19 0.01
CA GLU A 224 1.41 -4.60 1.05
C GLU A 224 1.44 -6.12 1.15
N THR A 225 0.27 -6.76 1.25
CA THR A 225 0.17 -8.22 1.26
C THR A 225 0.71 -8.83 -0.04
N ALA A 226 0.43 -8.24 -1.20
CA ALA A 226 0.95 -8.73 -2.47
C ALA A 226 2.48 -8.65 -2.54
N ILE A 227 3.10 -7.56 -2.07
CA ILE A 227 4.56 -7.42 -2.00
C ILE A 227 5.14 -8.48 -1.05
N GLN A 228 4.52 -8.67 0.11
CA GLN A 228 4.95 -9.69 1.08
C GLN A 228 4.82 -11.12 0.53
N VAL A 229 3.79 -11.40 -0.27
CA VAL A 229 3.59 -12.69 -0.94
C VAL A 229 4.55 -12.87 -2.13
N LEU A 230 4.88 -11.80 -2.86
CA LEU A 230 5.72 -11.83 -4.05
C LEU A 230 7.22 -11.89 -3.75
N SER A 231 7.66 -11.63 -2.51
CA SER A 231 9.04 -11.91 -2.12
C SER A 231 9.29 -13.41 -2.17
N ARG A 232 10.04 -13.87 -3.19
CA ARG A 232 10.41 -15.30 -3.36
C ARG A 232 11.68 -15.67 -2.62
N LEU A 233 12.51 -14.68 -2.31
CA LEU A 233 13.85 -14.88 -1.75
C LEU A 233 13.88 -14.42 -0.30
N ASP A 234 14.75 -15.03 0.49
CA ASP A 234 15.14 -14.57 1.81
C ASP A 234 16.01 -13.30 1.64
N PRO A 235 15.67 -12.18 2.29
CA PRO A 235 16.36 -10.91 2.08
C PRO A 235 17.82 -10.91 2.53
N LEU A 236 18.20 -11.79 3.47
CA LEU A 236 19.58 -11.89 3.94
C LEU A 236 20.43 -12.74 3.01
N THR A 237 19.98 -13.97 2.75
CA THR A 237 20.79 -15.00 2.09
C THR A 237 20.58 -15.08 0.57
N ASN A 238 19.53 -14.44 0.06
CA ASN A 238 19.13 -14.43 -1.35
C ASN A 238 18.79 -15.81 -1.94
N VAL A 239 18.66 -16.85 -1.10
CA VAL A 239 18.07 -18.14 -1.48
C VAL A 239 16.55 -18.08 -1.33
N MET A 240 15.81 -19.14 -1.69
CA MET A 240 14.35 -19.12 -1.53
C MET A 240 13.97 -18.96 -0.06
N ASN A 241 12.93 -18.19 0.24
CA ASN A 241 12.39 -18.21 1.60
C ASN A 241 11.55 -19.49 1.83
N ARG A 242 11.24 -19.77 3.09
CA ARG A 242 10.41 -20.91 3.51
C ARG A 242 9.14 -21.07 2.67
N ARG A 243 8.44 -19.97 2.38
CA ARG A 243 7.20 -19.99 1.58
C ARG A 243 7.46 -20.44 0.14
N SER A 244 8.48 -19.85 -0.50
CA SER A 244 8.82 -20.16 -1.89
C SER A 244 9.26 -21.61 -2.05
N ILE A 245 10.09 -22.14 -1.15
CA ILE A 245 10.54 -23.53 -1.25
C ILE A 245 9.42 -24.54 -0.93
N SER A 246 8.55 -24.26 0.05
CA SER A 246 7.36 -25.08 0.32
C SER A 246 6.41 -25.13 -0.87
N ASN A 247 6.17 -24.00 -1.55
CA ASN A 247 5.36 -23.98 -2.77
C ASN A 247 5.98 -24.81 -3.90
N HIS A 248 7.32 -24.88 -4.00
CA HIS A 248 7.98 -25.73 -5.00
C HIS A 248 7.88 -27.21 -4.62
N LEU A 249 8.00 -27.54 -3.35
CA LEU A 249 7.78 -28.90 -2.84
C LEU A 249 6.37 -29.39 -3.17
N GLU A 250 5.34 -28.59 -2.89
CA GLU A 250 3.95 -28.93 -3.22
C GLU A 250 3.75 -29.16 -4.72
N ARG A 251 4.32 -28.29 -5.57
CA ARG A 251 4.24 -28.45 -7.03
C ARG A 251 4.97 -29.69 -7.54
N LEU A 252 6.15 -29.99 -7.00
CA LEU A 252 6.88 -31.21 -7.34
C LEU A 252 6.10 -32.45 -6.92
N HIS A 253 5.45 -32.41 -5.76
CA HIS A 253 4.67 -33.53 -5.26
C HIS A 253 3.40 -33.80 -6.09
N GLN A 254 2.76 -32.76 -6.64
CA GLN A 254 1.62 -32.91 -7.55
C GLN A 254 1.97 -33.54 -8.90
N GLN A 255 3.26 -33.66 -9.24
CA GLN A 255 3.68 -34.33 -10.47
C GLN A 255 3.61 -35.86 -10.30
N PRO A 256 2.91 -36.58 -11.19
CA PRO A 256 2.73 -38.02 -11.06
C PRO A 256 4.07 -38.76 -11.13
N ASN A 257 4.27 -39.69 -10.20
CA ASN A 257 5.49 -40.51 -10.06
C ASN A 257 6.79 -39.69 -9.91
N GLN A 258 6.71 -38.44 -9.45
CA GLN A 258 7.87 -37.61 -9.25
C GLN A 258 8.68 -38.07 -8.03
N LEU A 259 9.82 -38.69 -8.27
CA LEU A 259 10.80 -38.98 -7.23
C LEU A 259 11.47 -37.68 -6.79
N TYR A 260 11.53 -37.44 -5.49
CA TYR A 260 12.38 -36.39 -4.93
C TYR A 260 12.81 -36.74 -3.51
N SER A 261 13.94 -36.16 -3.09
CA SER A 261 14.41 -36.18 -1.72
C SER A 261 14.50 -34.75 -1.19
N ILE A 262 14.32 -34.60 0.12
CA ILE A 262 14.59 -33.36 0.82
C ILE A 262 15.73 -33.57 1.81
N VAL A 263 16.48 -32.50 2.05
CA VAL A 263 17.50 -32.47 3.09
C VAL A 263 17.22 -31.26 3.96
N LEU A 264 16.88 -31.47 5.23
CA LEU A 264 16.86 -30.43 6.23
C LEU A 264 18.23 -30.34 6.87
N LEU A 265 18.74 -29.13 7.02
CA LEU A 265 20.03 -28.89 7.68
C LEU A 265 19.92 -27.71 8.64
N ASP A 266 20.73 -27.78 9.68
CA ASP A 266 20.81 -26.77 10.72
C ASP A 266 22.28 -26.56 11.12
N LEU A 267 22.65 -25.30 11.32
CA LEU A 267 24.01 -24.90 11.65
C LEU A 267 24.32 -25.17 13.12
N ASP A 268 25.31 -26.03 13.34
CA ASP A 268 25.67 -26.48 14.68
C ASP A 268 26.22 -25.33 15.52
N HIS A 269 25.64 -25.15 16.70
CA HIS A 269 26.07 -24.13 17.66
C HIS A 269 26.03 -22.69 17.12
N PHE A 270 25.18 -22.39 16.13
CA PHE A 270 25.08 -21.05 15.54
C PHE A 270 24.75 -19.95 16.57
N LYS A 271 23.92 -20.28 17.57
CA LYS A 271 23.68 -19.37 18.70
C LYS A 271 24.98 -18.93 19.39
N ASN A 272 25.95 -19.82 19.56
CA ASN A 272 27.24 -19.47 20.18
C ASN A 272 27.99 -18.45 19.32
N ILE A 273 27.90 -18.51 17.99
CA ILE A 273 28.52 -17.53 17.09
C ILE A 273 27.88 -16.16 17.30
N ASN A 274 26.56 -16.08 17.38
CA ASN A 274 25.87 -14.82 17.68
C ASN A 274 26.26 -14.27 19.05
N ASP A 275 26.33 -15.14 20.06
CA ASP A 275 26.63 -14.74 21.43
C ASP A 275 28.10 -14.26 21.59
N HIS A 276 29.06 -14.83 20.83
CA HIS A 276 30.48 -14.47 20.94
C HIS A 276 30.91 -13.36 19.97
N PHE A 277 30.35 -13.30 18.76
CA PHE A 277 30.80 -12.42 17.68
C PHE A 277 29.73 -11.41 17.22
N GLY A 278 28.53 -11.46 17.80
CA GLY A 278 27.42 -10.58 17.48
C GLY A 278 26.61 -11.01 16.24
N HIS A 279 25.38 -10.50 16.15
CA HIS A 279 24.44 -10.84 15.10
C HIS A 279 24.93 -10.50 13.68
N SER A 280 25.70 -9.42 13.52
CA SER A 280 26.24 -9.02 12.21
C SER A 280 27.21 -10.06 11.65
N VAL A 281 28.01 -10.71 12.49
CA VAL A 281 28.89 -11.81 12.08
C VAL A 281 28.08 -13.07 11.79
N GLY A 282 27.07 -13.38 12.61
CA GLY A 282 26.13 -14.47 12.33
C GLY A 282 25.44 -14.32 10.97
N ASP A 283 25.01 -13.12 10.62
CA ASP A 283 24.41 -12.82 9.31
C ASP A 283 25.39 -13.10 8.15
N GLN A 284 26.67 -12.73 8.29
CA GLN A 284 27.69 -13.04 7.31
C GLN A 284 27.92 -14.56 7.15
N VAL A 285 27.90 -15.29 8.28
CA VAL A 285 27.98 -16.76 8.27
C VAL A 285 26.82 -17.35 7.47
N LEU A 286 25.59 -16.91 7.71
CA LEU A 286 24.41 -17.38 6.98
C LEU A 286 24.51 -17.10 5.48
N VAL A 287 24.98 -15.92 5.09
CA VAL A 287 25.19 -15.55 3.68
C VAL A 287 26.22 -16.45 3.02
N ASN A 288 27.34 -16.72 3.68
CA ASN A 288 28.42 -17.55 3.12
C ASN A 288 28.03 -19.02 3.06
N VAL A 289 27.33 -19.54 4.07
CA VAL A 289 26.75 -20.89 4.05
C VAL A 289 25.77 -21.03 2.90
N ALA A 290 24.85 -20.07 2.71
CA ALA A 290 23.88 -20.12 1.61
C ALA A 290 24.56 -20.16 0.24
N LYS A 291 25.60 -19.36 0.03
CA LYS A 291 26.43 -19.39 -1.19
C LYS A 291 27.18 -20.72 -1.34
N CYS A 292 27.76 -21.23 -0.26
CA CYS A 292 28.46 -22.50 -0.24
C CYS A 292 27.55 -23.65 -0.65
N LEU A 293 26.34 -23.71 -0.08
CA LEU A 293 25.34 -24.70 -0.45
C LEU A 293 24.95 -24.55 -1.92
N ALA A 294 24.61 -23.34 -2.38
CA ALA A 294 24.22 -23.11 -3.78
C ALA A 294 25.30 -23.56 -4.78
N ASN A 295 26.59 -23.33 -4.48
CA ASN A 295 27.70 -23.75 -5.33
C ASN A 295 27.93 -25.27 -5.37
N ASN A 296 27.37 -26.01 -4.39
CA ASN A 296 27.49 -27.46 -4.28
C ASN A 296 26.25 -28.20 -4.81
N LEU A 297 25.27 -27.48 -5.35
CA LEU A 297 24.02 -28.00 -5.89
C LEU A 297 24.00 -27.94 -7.43
N ARG A 298 23.17 -28.78 -8.06
CA ARG A 298 22.93 -28.74 -9.51
C ARG A 298 21.91 -27.66 -9.84
N ASP A 299 21.84 -27.23 -11.10
CA ASP A 299 20.87 -26.22 -11.56
C ASP A 299 19.39 -26.55 -11.28
N ARG A 300 19.05 -27.84 -11.15
CA ARG A 300 17.68 -28.31 -10.87
C ARG A 300 17.39 -28.47 -9.38
N ASP A 301 18.43 -28.48 -8.55
CA ASP A 301 18.28 -28.58 -7.10
C ASP A 301 17.91 -27.19 -6.57
N MET A 302 17.10 -27.15 -5.52
CA MET A 302 16.61 -25.91 -4.96
C MET A 302 17.03 -25.79 -3.51
N ILE A 303 17.42 -24.58 -3.11
CA ILE A 303 17.76 -24.24 -1.73
C ILE A 303 16.80 -23.17 -1.22
N GLY A 304 16.33 -23.35 0.01
CA GLY A 304 15.66 -22.30 0.75
C GLY A 304 16.09 -22.21 2.20
N ARG A 305 15.98 -21.01 2.77
CA ARG A 305 16.11 -20.78 4.21
C ARG A 305 14.78 -21.11 4.87
N PHE A 306 14.77 -22.17 5.68
CA PHE A 306 13.56 -22.74 6.28
C PHE A 306 13.24 -22.14 7.65
N GLY A 307 14.28 -21.74 8.38
CA GLY A 307 14.21 -21.12 9.71
C GLY A 307 15.32 -20.09 9.92
N GLY A 308 15.62 -19.77 11.18
CA GLY A 308 16.68 -18.79 11.51
C GLY A 308 18.06 -19.25 11.01
N GLU A 309 18.48 -20.44 11.43
CA GLU A 309 19.76 -21.09 11.08
C GLU A 309 19.56 -22.40 10.28
N GLU A 310 18.33 -22.63 9.83
CA GLU A 310 17.92 -23.84 9.15
C GLU A 310 17.76 -23.60 7.65
N PHE A 311 18.27 -24.54 6.84
CA PHE A 311 18.07 -24.56 5.40
C PHE A 311 17.42 -25.87 4.97
N ILE A 312 16.74 -25.81 3.84
CA ILE A 312 16.15 -26.97 3.18
C ILE A 312 16.70 -27.07 1.76
N LEU A 313 17.10 -28.27 1.38
CA LEU A 313 17.46 -28.63 0.01
C LEU A 313 16.33 -29.49 -0.54
N LEU A 314 15.89 -29.17 -1.75
CA LEU A 314 14.89 -29.93 -2.49
C LEU A 314 15.56 -30.49 -3.74
N LEU A 315 15.62 -31.81 -3.83
CA LEU A 315 16.41 -32.54 -4.82
C LEU A 315 15.48 -33.37 -5.72
N PRO A 316 15.02 -32.83 -6.87
CA PRO A 316 14.19 -33.56 -7.81
C PRO A 316 14.94 -34.75 -8.42
N ASN A 317 14.21 -35.83 -8.75
CA ASN A 317 14.74 -37.04 -9.37
C ASN A 317 15.93 -37.66 -8.63
N THR A 318 15.90 -37.60 -7.29
CA THR A 318 17.02 -37.99 -6.44
C THR A 318 16.56 -39.02 -5.40
N THR A 319 17.25 -40.16 -5.33
CA THR A 319 17.01 -41.20 -4.30
C THR A 319 17.63 -40.81 -2.96
N PRO A 320 17.21 -41.41 -1.82
CA PRO A 320 17.81 -41.15 -0.51
C PRO A 320 19.35 -41.29 -0.49
N ALA A 321 19.89 -42.34 -1.11
CA ALA A 321 21.34 -42.56 -1.19
C ALA A 321 22.05 -41.47 -2.02
N GLN A 322 21.43 -40.99 -3.09
CA GLN A 322 21.97 -39.87 -3.87
C GLN A 322 21.89 -38.56 -3.07
N ALA A 323 20.80 -38.34 -2.34
CA ALA A 323 20.63 -37.18 -1.45
C ALA A 323 21.68 -37.18 -0.34
N GLN A 324 22.03 -38.35 0.21
CA GLN A 324 23.10 -38.49 1.20
C GLN A 324 24.45 -38.05 0.65
N ASN A 325 24.78 -38.42 -0.60
CA ASN A 325 26.01 -37.95 -1.26
C ASN A 325 26.03 -36.42 -1.46
N VAL A 326 24.87 -35.82 -1.77
CA VAL A 326 24.75 -34.36 -1.89
C VAL A 326 24.91 -33.69 -0.52
N ALA A 327 24.25 -34.22 0.52
CA ALA A 327 24.33 -33.72 1.88
C ALA A 327 25.75 -33.83 2.45
N GLU A 328 26.45 -34.94 2.25
CA GLU A 328 27.85 -35.10 2.68
C GLU A 328 28.78 -34.11 1.97
N ARG A 329 28.61 -33.91 0.67
CA ARG A 329 29.38 -32.88 -0.07
C ARG A 329 29.15 -31.49 0.53
N CYS A 330 27.89 -31.13 0.77
CA CYS A 330 27.53 -29.86 1.41
C CYS A 330 28.11 -29.73 2.83
N ARG A 331 28.04 -30.80 3.63
CA ARG A 331 28.56 -30.84 5.00
C ARG A 331 30.07 -30.59 5.04
N LEU A 332 30.82 -31.30 4.20
CA LEU A 332 32.26 -31.11 4.06
C LEU A 332 32.59 -29.68 3.59
N ALA A 333 31.89 -29.19 2.57
CA ALA A 333 32.12 -27.84 2.05
C ALA A 333 31.84 -26.73 3.09
N ILE A 334 30.82 -26.88 3.93
CA ILE A 334 30.56 -25.96 5.06
C ILE A 334 31.69 -26.02 6.08
N GLY A 335 32.19 -27.22 6.40
CA GLY A 335 33.29 -27.41 7.35
C GLY A 335 34.62 -26.75 6.91
N GLU A 336 34.82 -26.58 5.60
CA GLU A 336 35.99 -25.89 5.04
C GLU A 336 35.86 -24.35 5.06
N LEU A 337 34.67 -23.80 5.34
CA LEU A 337 34.52 -22.35 5.46
C LEU A 337 35.27 -21.83 6.69
N LYS A 338 36.16 -20.87 6.45
CA LYS A 338 36.86 -20.11 7.48
C LYS A 338 36.27 -18.71 7.58
N PHE A 339 36.00 -18.29 8.79
CA PHE A 339 35.48 -16.97 9.12
C PHE A 339 36.46 -16.25 10.02
N THR A 340 36.57 -14.94 9.86
CA THR A 340 37.43 -14.08 10.68
C THR A 340 36.56 -13.02 11.32
N SER A 341 36.58 -12.93 12.66
CA SER A 341 35.88 -11.86 13.39
C SER A 341 36.56 -10.51 13.22
N GLU A 342 35.92 -9.43 13.66
CA GLU A 342 36.52 -8.08 13.69
C GLU A 342 37.81 -8.05 14.53
N ASP A 343 37.90 -8.89 15.56
CA ASP A 343 39.07 -9.05 16.43
C ASP A 343 40.14 -10.01 15.86
N HIS A 344 40.08 -10.33 14.56
CA HIS A 344 40.99 -11.25 13.87
C HIS A 344 41.01 -12.69 14.41
N GLN A 345 39.95 -13.12 15.10
CA GLN A 345 39.81 -14.50 15.54
C GLN A 345 39.25 -15.37 14.41
N GLU A 346 39.95 -16.45 14.06
CA GLU A 346 39.46 -17.43 13.10
C GLU A 346 38.53 -18.45 13.76
N PHE A 347 37.41 -18.75 13.10
CA PHE A 347 36.50 -19.81 13.49
C PHE A 347 35.90 -20.52 12.28
N SER A 348 35.30 -21.68 12.53
CA SER A 348 34.60 -22.49 11.53
C SER A 348 33.25 -22.94 12.07
N ILE A 349 32.36 -23.34 11.18
CA ILE A 349 31.03 -23.85 11.53
C ILE A 349 30.82 -25.23 10.90
N SER A 350 30.06 -26.09 11.56
CA SER A 350 29.58 -27.34 10.99
C SER A 350 28.05 -27.31 10.84
N ALA A 351 27.50 -28.28 10.13
CA ALA A 351 26.07 -28.43 9.98
C ALA A 351 25.67 -29.89 10.13
N SER A 352 24.48 -30.10 10.70
CA SER A 352 23.83 -31.39 10.84
C SER A 352 22.75 -31.54 9.77
N PHE A 353 22.56 -32.73 9.20
CA PHE A 353 21.65 -32.96 8.07
C PHE A 353 20.73 -34.17 8.28
N GLY A 354 19.43 -33.97 8.07
CA GLY A 354 18.42 -35.02 8.05
C GLY A 354 17.77 -35.18 6.67
N ILE A 355 17.63 -36.42 6.21
CA ILE A 355 17.15 -36.74 4.85
C ILE A 355 15.85 -37.54 4.91
N SER A 356 14.90 -37.16 4.04
CA SER A 356 13.71 -37.96 3.74
C SER A 356 13.37 -37.87 2.24
N SER A 357 12.49 -38.74 1.75
CA SER A 357 12.10 -38.79 0.33
C SER A 357 10.66 -39.25 0.15
N THR A 358 10.15 -39.13 -1.08
CA THR A 358 8.85 -39.72 -1.45
C THR A 358 8.79 -41.23 -1.34
N LEU A 359 9.93 -41.93 -1.18
CA LEU A 359 9.94 -43.38 -0.96
C LEU A 359 9.56 -43.77 0.48
N SER A 360 9.59 -42.83 1.43
CA SER A 360 9.30 -43.08 2.85
C SER A 360 7.98 -42.46 3.33
N ALA A 361 7.36 -41.59 2.54
CA ALA A 361 6.06 -41.00 2.83
C ALA A 361 5.39 -40.43 1.56
N ASP A 362 4.07 -40.51 1.53
CA ASP A 362 3.24 -40.04 0.40
C ASP A 362 2.77 -38.59 0.53
N GLU A 363 3.02 -37.90 1.65
CA GLU A 363 2.53 -36.53 1.87
C GLU A 363 3.68 -35.56 2.15
N PRO A 364 3.72 -34.34 1.54
CA PRO A 364 4.83 -33.40 1.70
C PRO A 364 5.16 -33.04 3.15
N HIS A 365 4.13 -32.87 3.98
CA HIS A 365 4.29 -32.53 5.39
C HIS A 365 4.93 -33.68 6.19
N LEU A 366 4.63 -34.93 5.84
CA LEU A 366 5.25 -36.11 6.45
C LEU A 366 6.72 -36.23 6.02
N ILE A 367 7.04 -35.98 4.75
CA ILE A 367 8.42 -36.02 4.27
C ILE A 367 9.28 -34.98 5.03
N ILE A 368 8.78 -33.76 5.21
CA ILE A 368 9.43 -32.72 6.04
C ILE A 368 9.60 -33.20 7.49
N SER A 369 8.54 -33.72 8.11
CA SER A 369 8.58 -34.23 9.49
C SER A 369 9.60 -35.38 9.66
N GLN A 370 9.71 -36.28 8.70
CA GLN A 370 10.69 -37.36 8.71
C GLN A 370 12.13 -36.85 8.59
N ALA A 371 12.38 -35.86 7.73
CA ALA A 371 13.69 -35.24 7.63
C ALA A 371 14.08 -34.50 8.93
N ASP A 372 13.10 -33.88 9.59
CA ASP A 372 13.29 -33.21 10.88
C ASP A 372 13.64 -34.22 11.99
N GLN A 373 12.96 -35.36 12.03
CA GLN A 373 13.29 -36.45 12.96
C GLN A 373 14.71 -36.99 12.73
N ALA A 374 15.13 -37.15 11.47
CA ALA A 374 16.50 -37.55 11.14
C ALA A 374 17.53 -36.48 11.57
N LEU A 375 17.23 -35.20 11.37
CA LEU A 375 18.07 -34.08 11.78
C LEU A 375 18.21 -34.02 13.32
N TYR A 376 17.10 -34.21 14.03
CA TYR A 376 17.10 -34.30 15.49
C TYR A 376 17.99 -35.45 15.98
N ALA A 377 17.89 -36.62 15.36
CA ALA A 377 18.72 -37.78 15.69
C ALA A 377 20.22 -37.55 15.42
N VAL A 378 20.58 -36.74 14.41
CA VAL A 378 21.96 -36.29 14.17
C VAL A 378 22.43 -35.37 15.30
N LYS A 379 21.63 -34.38 15.67
CA LYS A 379 21.97 -33.44 16.74
C LYS A 379 22.17 -34.16 18.08
N ALA A 380 21.38 -35.19 18.34
CA ALA A 380 21.52 -36.04 19.52
C ALA A 380 22.75 -36.97 19.47
N SER A 381 23.19 -37.41 18.27
CA SER A 381 24.34 -38.30 18.09
C SER A 381 25.68 -37.60 17.87
N GLY A 382 25.82 -36.35 18.31
CA GLY A 382 27.09 -35.63 18.27
C GLY A 382 27.26 -34.61 17.15
N ARG A 383 26.20 -34.31 16.37
CA ARG A 383 26.19 -33.27 15.30
C ARG A 383 27.17 -33.56 14.15
N ASN A 384 27.30 -32.63 13.19
CA ASN A 384 28.21 -32.70 12.04
C ASN A 384 28.15 -34.04 11.28
N GLN A 385 26.94 -34.57 11.08
CA GLN A 385 26.70 -35.84 10.39
C GLN A 385 25.47 -35.72 9.48
N VAL A 386 25.29 -36.73 8.64
CA VAL A 386 24.12 -36.90 7.77
C VAL A 386 23.41 -38.20 8.16
N LYS A 387 22.08 -38.17 8.32
CA LYS A 387 21.26 -39.39 8.50
C LYS A 387 20.06 -39.41 7.57
N ILE A 388 19.73 -40.61 7.10
CA ILE A 388 18.47 -40.87 6.39
C ILE A 388 17.43 -41.36 7.39
N PHE A 389 16.20 -40.85 7.30
CA PHE A 389 15.11 -41.21 8.21
C PHE A 389 14.90 -42.73 8.35
N THR A 390 14.97 -43.48 7.24
CA THR A 390 14.79 -44.94 7.24
C THR A 390 15.86 -45.70 8.02
N GLU A 391 17.05 -45.11 8.22
CA GLU A 391 18.14 -45.72 8.98
C GLU A 391 17.92 -45.67 10.50
N LEU A 392 16.97 -44.86 10.97
CA LEU A 392 16.65 -44.74 12.40
C LEU A 392 16.00 -46.01 12.98
N PHE A 393 15.41 -46.85 12.13
CA PHE A 393 14.70 -48.07 12.54
C PHE A 393 15.54 -49.34 12.33
N LEU A 394 16.77 -49.21 11.84
CA LEU A 394 17.66 -50.33 11.52
C LEU A 394 18.69 -50.62 12.62
N ASN A 395 18.69 -49.86 13.72
CA ASN A 395 19.65 -49.98 14.83
C ASN A 395 19.00 -50.34 16.16
#